data_AF-A0A7J3D2D3-F1
#
_entry.id   AF-A0A7J3D2D3-F1
#
_cell.length_a   1.000
_cell.length_b   1.000
_cell.length_c   1.000
_cell.angle_alpha   90.00
_cell.angle_beta   90.00
_cell.angle_gamma   90.00
#
_symmetry.space_group_name_H-M   'P 1'
#
loop_
_entity.id
_entity.type
_entity.pdbx_description
1 polymer ?
#
loop_
_entity_poly.entity_id
_entity_poly.type
_entity_poly.pdbx_seq_one_letter_code
_entity_poly.pdbx_strand_id
1 'polypeptide(L)'
;MLNDVEFICKGGFGSEAEIDVELRRSFPGIGGNIRTYQALPVAFRKEFSKSVNIGHKLFLKHTIIKKLEDYFFKKGFYQYAHITRPLGSSQVGYIYEWAFGSDVFPWYYTDEGGESIPVELDDWRNFVEAFSEAGIDLQKDCTDPDNGRVSQNIIHQFPFGASFSQPKLNRLWKRIDFGDKSVVINYDRLLSYLARNEVDIRENLRVGRFDMVKLACKYLMYGEQMDPRELGELTVLVRDYRLSTLSHLNTRGVEGAQEVKLL
;
A
#
# COMPACT_ATOMS: atom_id res chain seq x y z
N MET A 1 -4.18 -10.36 30.64
CA MET A 1 -4.35 -9.26 29.66
C MET A 1 -4.05 -9.84 28.30
N LEU A 2 -4.97 -9.74 27.33
CA LEU A 2 -4.67 -10.11 25.94
C LEU A 2 -3.63 -9.10 25.42
N ASN A 3 -2.53 -9.58 24.83
CA ASN A 3 -1.54 -8.69 24.22
C ASN A 3 -2.19 -7.90 23.07
N ASP A 4 -2.00 -6.58 23.07
CA ASP A 4 -2.51 -5.67 22.02
C ASP A 4 -1.80 -5.88 20.67
N VAL A 5 -0.61 -6.48 20.70
CA VAL A 5 0.24 -6.85 19.56
C VAL A 5 0.90 -8.20 19.87
N GLU A 6 0.82 -9.12 18.94
CA GLU A 6 1.45 -10.44 19.00
C GLU A 6 2.32 -10.65 17.76
N PHE A 7 3.60 -10.93 17.95
CA PHE A 7 4.52 -11.27 16.86
C PHE A 7 4.27 -12.71 16.42
N ILE A 8 4.14 -12.93 15.12
CA ILE A 8 3.89 -14.25 14.52
C ILE A 8 5.18 -14.81 13.93
N CYS A 9 5.78 -14.08 12.98
CA CYS A 9 7.02 -14.48 12.31
C CYS A 9 7.66 -13.30 11.58
N LYS A 10 8.87 -13.50 11.06
CA LYS A 10 9.50 -12.58 10.10
C LYS A 10 8.80 -12.73 8.75
N GLY A 11 8.33 -11.61 8.20
CA GLY A 11 7.64 -11.55 6.90
C GLY A 11 8.57 -11.23 5.72
N GLY A 12 9.80 -10.78 5.99
CA GLY A 12 10.78 -10.45 4.96
C GLY A 12 11.87 -9.51 5.47
N PHE A 13 12.94 -9.37 4.70
CA PHE A 13 14.06 -8.48 4.99
C PHE A 13 14.62 -7.93 3.67
N GLY A 14 14.94 -6.63 3.64
CA GLY A 14 15.52 -5.99 2.46
C GLY A 14 16.58 -4.96 2.84
N SER A 15 17.04 -4.18 1.86
CA SER A 15 18.09 -3.16 2.11
C SER A 15 17.57 -1.91 2.86
N GLU A 16 16.26 -1.69 2.92
CA GLU A 16 15.64 -0.51 3.54
C GLU A 16 14.94 -0.83 4.87
N ALA A 17 14.45 -2.05 5.04
CA ALA A 17 13.57 -2.40 6.14
C ALA A 17 13.56 -3.90 6.45
N GLU A 18 13.07 -4.22 7.65
CA GLU A 18 12.61 -5.55 8.04
C GLU A 18 11.08 -5.56 8.14
N ILE A 19 10.47 -6.69 7.82
CA ILE A 19 9.01 -6.89 7.92
C ILE A 19 8.74 -7.93 9.01
N ASP A 20 7.93 -7.55 9.98
CA ASP A 20 7.37 -8.46 10.98
C ASP A 20 5.90 -8.72 10.66
N VAL A 21 5.48 -9.98 10.73
CA VAL A 21 4.06 -10.36 10.69
C VAL A 21 3.53 -10.33 12.10
N GLU A 22 2.48 -9.54 12.33
CA GLU A 22 1.88 -9.34 13.63
C GLU A 22 0.37 -9.61 13.60
N LEU A 23 -0.18 -10.07 14.72
CA LEU A 23 -1.60 -9.97 15.02
C LEU A 23 -1.84 -8.77 15.94
N ARG A 24 -2.63 -7.79 15.48
CA ARG A 24 -2.82 -6.51 16.20
C ARG A 24 -4.27 -6.18 16.48
N ARG A 25 -4.50 -5.67 17.70
CA ARG A 25 -5.73 -4.95 18.08
C ARG A 25 -5.51 -3.44 18.24
N SER A 26 -4.26 -2.99 18.30
CA SER A 26 -3.89 -1.60 18.54
C SER A 26 -3.08 -1.04 17.36
N PHE A 27 -3.61 0.03 16.76
CA PHE A 27 -3.10 0.68 15.56
C PHE A 27 -2.73 2.13 15.88
N PRO A 28 -1.47 2.43 16.24
CA PRO A 28 -0.99 3.80 16.36
C PRO A 28 -0.89 4.47 14.98
N GLY A 29 -0.82 5.79 14.94
CA GLY A 29 -0.55 6.55 13.72
C GLY A 29 -1.05 7.98 13.77
N ILE A 30 -0.98 8.64 12.62
CA ILE A 30 -1.56 9.98 12.42
C ILE A 30 -3.04 9.94 12.81
N GLY A 31 -3.46 10.91 13.63
CA GLY A 31 -4.82 10.99 14.18
C GLY A 31 -5.05 10.16 15.44
N GLY A 32 -4.01 9.56 16.01
CA GLY A 32 -4.05 8.85 17.29
C GLY A 32 -4.09 7.33 17.15
N ASN A 33 -4.27 6.66 18.29
CA ASN A 33 -4.36 5.20 18.37
C ASN A 33 -5.80 4.73 18.15
N ILE A 34 -5.98 3.73 17.30
CA ILE A 34 -7.28 3.09 17.05
C ILE A 34 -7.21 1.65 17.55
N ARG A 35 -8.23 1.21 18.29
CA ARG A 35 -8.36 -0.17 18.74
C ARG A 35 -9.45 -0.90 17.99
N THR A 36 -9.21 -2.17 17.68
CA THR A 36 -10.19 -3.09 17.08
C THR A 36 -10.53 -4.20 18.07
N TYR A 37 -11.73 -4.78 17.95
CA TYR A 37 -12.13 -5.90 18.81
C TYR A 37 -11.41 -7.20 18.43
N GLN A 38 -11.31 -7.45 17.13
CA GLN A 38 -10.58 -8.61 16.61
C GLN A 38 -9.13 -8.23 16.29
N ALA A 39 -8.23 -9.18 16.50
CA ALA A 39 -6.86 -9.04 16.04
C ALA A 39 -6.83 -9.22 14.52
N LEU A 40 -6.13 -8.33 13.82
CA LEU A 40 -5.95 -8.41 12.37
C LEU A 40 -4.51 -8.84 12.05
N PRO A 41 -4.31 -9.74 11.08
CA PRO A 41 -2.99 -10.06 10.55
C PRO A 41 -2.46 -8.88 9.72
N VAL A 42 -1.27 -8.41 10.05
CA VAL A 42 -0.66 -7.24 9.44
C VAL A 42 0.83 -7.42 9.21
N ALA A 43 1.35 -6.68 8.24
CA ALA A 43 2.77 -6.42 8.11
C ALA A 43 3.11 -5.16 8.91
N PHE A 44 4.08 -5.27 9.82
CA PHE A 44 4.78 -4.12 10.36
C PHE A 44 6.12 -3.96 9.64
N ARG A 45 6.23 -2.92 8.83
CA ARG A 45 7.47 -2.56 8.15
C ARG A 45 8.26 -1.60 9.02
N LYS A 46 9.41 -2.06 9.48
CA LYS A 46 10.32 -1.29 10.33
C LYS A 46 11.52 -0.83 9.52
N GLU A 47 11.65 0.49 9.41
CA GLU A 47 12.66 1.14 8.58
C GLU A 47 14.02 1.17 9.28
N PHE A 48 15.08 0.98 8.51
CA PHE A 48 16.45 1.19 9.01
C PHE A 48 16.84 2.67 9.01
N SER A 49 16.14 3.48 8.21
CA SER A 49 16.30 4.92 8.21
C SER A 49 15.93 5.53 9.56
N LYS A 50 16.76 6.46 10.04
CA LYS A 50 16.52 7.24 11.26
C LYS A 50 15.82 8.57 10.98
N SER A 51 15.28 8.77 9.78
CA SER A 51 14.56 10.00 9.45
C SER A 51 13.36 10.17 10.38
N VAL A 52 13.17 11.40 10.87
CA VAL A 52 12.05 11.74 11.74
C VAL A 52 10.74 11.40 11.04
N ASN A 53 9.87 10.68 11.76
CA ASN A 53 8.54 10.29 11.30
C ASN A 53 8.53 9.48 9.99
N ILE A 54 9.57 8.66 9.74
CA ILE A 54 9.65 7.86 8.51
C ILE A 54 8.43 6.95 8.32
N GLY A 55 7.91 6.37 9.41
CA GLY A 55 6.69 5.57 9.35
C GLY A 55 5.46 6.36 8.92
N HIS A 56 5.32 7.62 9.35
CA HIS A 56 4.23 8.49 8.90
C HIS A 56 4.36 8.85 7.42
N LYS A 57 5.59 9.13 6.94
CA LYS A 57 5.84 9.43 5.53
C LYS A 57 5.47 8.25 4.63
N LEU A 58 5.94 7.04 4.97
CA LEU A 58 5.63 5.84 4.19
C LEU A 58 4.16 5.45 4.27
N PHE A 59 3.51 5.63 5.42
CA PHE A 59 2.07 5.46 5.55
C PHE A 59 1.31 6.40 4.60
N LEU A 60 1.69 7.67 4.52
CA LEU A 60 1.04 8.65 3.63
C LEU A 60 1.31 8.32 2.15
N LYS A 61 2.55 7.96 1.81
CA LYS A 61 2.92 7.49 0.46
C LYS A 61 2.05 6.31 0.02
N HIS A 62 1.96 5.27 0.85
CA HIS A 62 1.11 4.12 0.58
C HIS A 62 -0.37 4.51 0.55
N THR A 63 -0.81 5.46 1.40
CA THR A 63 -2.21 5.93 1.39
C THR A 63 -2.56 6.61 0.06
N ILE A 64 -1.68 7.45 -0.48
CA ILE A 64 -1.85 8.07 -1.81
C ILE A 64 -2.03 6.99 -2.87
N ILE A 65 -1.10 6.02 -2.93
CA ILE A 65 -1.13 4.92 -3.90
C ILE A 65 -2.43 4.13 -3.77
N LYS A 66 -2.84 3.78 -2.54
CA LYS A 66 -4.07 3.02 -2.31
C LYS A 66 -5.33 3.80 -2.69
N LYS A 67 -5.35 5.13 -2.53
CA LYS A 67 -6.53 5.93 -2.92
C LYS A 67 -6.62 6.10 -4.42
N LEU A 68 -5.50 6.20 -5.12
CA LEU A 68 -5.47 6.16 -6.58
C LEU A 68 -5.93 4.79 -7.10
N GLU A 69 -5.49 3.68 -6.49
CA GLU A 69 -6.03 2.36 -6.83
C GLU A 69 -7.55 2.31 -6.67
N ASP A 70 -8.08 2.77 -5.53
CA ASP A 70 -9.54 2.75 -5.31
C ASP A 70 -10.29 3.52 -6.41
N TYR A 71 -9.69 4.60 -6.92
CA TYR A 71 -10.21 5.34 -8.06
C TYR A 71 -10.11 4.54 -9.37
N PHE A 72 -8.93 4.02 -9.73
CA PHE A 72 -8.72 3.25 -10.96
C PHE A 72 -9.58 1.97 -11.02
N PHE A 73 -9.69 1.27 -9.90
CA PHE A 73 -10.55 0.11 -9.73
C PHE A 73 -12.02 0.46 -9.98
N LYS A 74 -12.52 1.54 -9.38
CA LYS A 74 -13.90 2.00 -9.58
C LYS A 74 -14.20 2.44 -11.01
N LYS A 75 -13.20 3.01 -11.69
CA LYS A 75 -13.28 3.38 -13.10
C LYS A 75 -13.16 2.17 -14.05
N GLY A 76 -12.84 0.99 -13.53
CA GLY A 76 -12.76 -0.24 -14.31
C GLY A 76 -11.49 -0.38 -15.15
N PHE A 77 -10.39 0.30 -14.78
CA PHE A 77 -9.09 0.14 -15.46
C PHE A 77 -8.58 -1.32 -15.33
N TYR A 78 -8.88 -1.94 -14.18
CA TYR A 78 -8.61 -3.33 -13.88
C TYR A 78 -9.64 -3.83 -12.86
N GLN A 79 -9.78 -5.15 -12.74
CA GLN A 79 -10.94 -5.75 -12.07
C GLN A 79 -10.69 -6.12 -10.61
N TYR A 80 -9.44 -6.10 -10.14
CA TYR A 80 -9.07 -6.54 -8.80
C TYR A 80 -8.17 -5.51 -8.11
N ALA A 81 -8.32 -5.35 -6.79
CA ALA A 81 -7.40 -4.51 -6.03
C ALA A 81 -6.05 -5.24 -5.86
N HIS A 82 -4.94 -4.55 -6.06
CA HIS A 82 -3.57 -5.04 -6.02
C HIS A 82 -2.70 -4.35 -4.97
N ILE A 83 -3.16 -3.25 -4.35
CA ILE A 83 -2.49 -2.54 -3.27
C ILE A 83 -3.14 -2.91 -1.93
N THR A 84 -2.33 -3.28 -0.95
CA THR A 84 -2.78 -3.53 0.42
C THR A 84 -3.19 -2.22 1.11
N ARG A 85 -3.90 -2.30 2.24
CA ARG A 85 -4.33 -1.08 2.94
C ARG A 85 -3.32 -0.68 4.00
N PRO A 86 -2.81 0.56 4.03
CA PRO A 86 -2.09 1.08 5.18
C PRO A 86 -3.07 1.32 6.34
N LEU A 87 -2.70 0.87 7.55
CA LEU A 87 -3.58 0.78 8.73
C LEU A 87 -3.09 1.64 9.91
N GLY A 88 -1.79 1.84 10.03
CA GLY A 88 -1.19 2.60 11.11
C GLY A 88 0.26 2.96 10.85
N SER A 89 0.84 3.77 11.72
CA SER A 89 2.22 4.22 11.65
C SER A 89 2.79 4.55 13.02
N SER A 90 4.11 4.53 13.11
CA SER A 90 4.89 4.98 14.26
C SER A 90 6.06 5.84 13.76
N GLN A 91 6.94 6.26 14.66
CA GLN A 91 8.14 7.01 14.30
C GLN A 91 9.11 6.18 13.44
N VAL A 92 9.16 4.86 13.64
CA VAL A 92 10.18 3.97 13.05
C VAL A 92 9.66 3.07 11.93
N GLY A 93 8.36 3.09 11.67
CA GLY A 93 7.77 2.15 10.71
C GLY A 93 6.27 2.32 10.55
N TYR A 94 5.69 1.50 9.69
CA TYR A 94 4.25 1.56 9.44
C TYR A 94 3.62 0.19 9.26
N ILE A 95 2.30 0.16 9.42
CA ILE A 95 1.49 -1.04 9.51
C ILE A 95 0.58 -1.07 8.29
N TYR A 96 0.52 -2.20 7.59
CA TYR A 96 -0.39 -2.43 6.49
C TYR A 96 -0.96 -3.84 6.50
N GLU A 97 -2.05 -4.03 5.77
CA GLU A 97 -2.71 -5.34 5.60
C GLU A 97 -1.71 -6.38 5.08
N TRP A 98 -1.63 -7.53 5.75
CA TRP A 98 -0.75 -8.63 5.33
C TRP A 98 -1.25 -9.23 4.01
N ALA A 99 -0.35 -9.38 3.03
CA ALA A 99 -0.64 -10.08 1.78
C ALA A 99 -0.20 -11.55 1.91
N PHE A 100 -1.16 -12.47 1.88
CA PHE A 100 -0.88 -13.91 1.85
C PHE A 100 -0.48 -14.33 0.44
N GLY A 101 0.51 -15.22 0.30
CA GLY A 101 0.96 -15.79 -0.97
C GLY A 101 2.47 -16.02 -1.03
N SER A 102 2.99 -16.28 -2.22
CA SER A 102 4.41 -16.34 -2.53
C SER A 102 4.84 -15.10 -3.30
N ASP A 103 6.00 -14.54 -2.98
CA ASP A 103 6.62 -13.41 -3.66
C ASP A 103 7.43 -13.80 -4.92
N VAL A 104 7.47 -15.09 -5.24
CA VAL A 104 8.36 -15.67 -6.25
C VAL A 104 7.57 -16.42 -7.33
N PHE A 105 7.65 -15.93 -8.56
CA PHE A 105 7.22 -16.60 -9.79
C PHE A 105 8.15 -16.18 -10.95
N PRO A 106 8.28 -17.00 -12.00
CA PRO A 106 9.09 -16.64 -13.17
C PRO A 106 8.37 -15.61 -14.04
N TRP A 107 9.09 -14.63 -14.56
CA TRP A 107 8.62 -13.73 -15.62
C TRP A 107 8.69 -14.35 -17.01
N TYR A 108 9.40 -15.46 -17.16
CA TYR A 108 9.56 -16.17 -18.43
C TYR A 108 9.59 -17.68 -18.23
N TYR A 109 8.98 -18.41 -19.14
CA TYR A 109 9.19 -19.85 -19.32
C TYR A 109 10.07 -20.11 -20.54
N THR A 110 10.80 -21.22 -20.53
CA THR A 110 11.52 -21.70 -21.71
C THR A 110 10.70 -22.81 -22.36
N ASP A 111 10.47 -22.72 -23.67
CA ASP A 111 9.77 -23.76 -24.43
C ASP A 111 10.71 -24.93 -24.81
N GLU A 112 10.18 -25.93 -25.53
CA GLU A 112 10.96 -27.09 -25.97
C GLU A 112 12.08 -26.74 -26.96
N GLY A 113 11.98 -25.59 -27.65
CA GLY A 113 12.98 -25.08 -28.59
C GLY A 113 14.06 -24.21 -27.93
N GLY A 114 13.93 -23.90 -26.64
CA GLY A 114 14.83 -23.00 -25.93
C GLY A 114 14.43 -21.52 -25.99
N GLU A 115 13.28 -21.20 -26.59
CA GLU A 115 12.78 -19.83 -26.71
C GLU A 115 12.15 -19.36 -25.40
N SER A 116 12.31 -18.07 -25.11
CA SER A 116 11.83 -17.44 -23.87
C SER A 116 10.44 -16.84 -24.07
N ILE A 117 9.44 -17.44 -23.43
CA ILE A 117 8.04 -17.03 -23.48
C ILE A 117 7.72 -16.17 -22.25
N PRO A 118 7.30 -14.90 -22.40
CA PRO A 118 6.96 -14.04 -21.27
C PRO A 118 5.69 -14.51 -20.57
N VAL A 119 5.68 -14.38 -19.24
CA VAL A 119 4.52 -14.64 -18.41
C VAL A 119 3.61 -13.41 -18.39
N GLU A 120 2.35 -13.61 -18.78
CA GLU A 120 1.29 -12.62 -18.65
C GLU A 120 0.70 -12.69 -17.25
N LEU A 121 0.93 -11.65 -16.45
CA LEU A 121 0.24 -11.45 -15.19
C LEU A 121 -1.05 -10.65 -15.44
N ASP A 122 -2.21 -11.26 -15.20
CA ASP A 122 -3.51 -10.59 -15.36
C ASP A 122 -3.55 -9.23 -14.65
N ASP A 123 -4.21 -8.23 -15.25
CA ASP A 123 -4.32 -6.83 -14.81
C ASP A 123 -3.00 -6.03 -14.73
N TRP A 124 -1.82 -6.67 -14.78
CA TRP A 124 -0.52 -6.02 -14.55
C TRP A 124 -0.27 -4.81 -15.47
N ARG A 125 -0.49 -4.96 -16.78
CA ARG A 125 -0.25 -3.87 -17.75
C ARG A 125 -1.11 -2.65 -17.46
N ASN A 126 -2.43 -2.85 -17.35
CA ASN A 126 -3.37 -1.76 -17.08
C ASN A 126 -3.09 -1.11 -15.72
N PHE A 127 -2.69 -1.91 -14.73
CA PHE A 127 -2.29 -1.43 -13.41
C PHE A 127 -1.06 -0.52 -13.50
N VAL A 128 0.04 -0.95 -14.12
CA VAL A 128 1.25 -0.12 -14.20
C VAL A 128 1.04 1.13 -15.07
N GLU A 129 0.27 1.03 -16.14
CA GLU A 129 -0.04 2.16 -17.02
C GLU A 129 -0.86 3.24 -16.31
N ALA A 130 -1.91 2.85 -15.56
CA ALA A 130 -2.75 3.79 -14.82
C ALA A 130 -1.95 4.59 -13.78
N PHE A 131 -1.05 3.92 -13.04
CA PHE A 131 -0.19 4.59 -12.06
C PHE A 131 0.92 5.42 -12.71
N SER A 132 1.51 4.92 -13.80
CA SER A 132 2.50 5.66 -14.58
C SER A 132 1.92 6.96 -15.09
N GLU A 133 0.67 6.97 -15.57
CA GLU A 133 -0.03 8.19 -16.00
C GLU A 133 -0.05 9.27 -14.91
N ALA A 134 -0.35 8.86 -13.67
CA ALA A 134 -0.35 9.70 -12.47
C ALA A 134 1.06 10.03 -11.93
N GLY A 135 2.12 9.54 -12.56
CA GLY A 135 3.51 9.82 -12.15
C GLY A 135 4.02 8.91 -11.04
N ILE A 136 3.47 7.72 -10.88
CA ILE A 136 3.91 6.72 -9.90
C ILE A 136 4.44 5.50 -10.63
N ASP A 137 5.71 5.15 -10.41
CA ASP A 137 6.32 3.96 -10.98
C ASP A 137 6.16 2.77 -10.03
N LEU A 138 5.18 1.91 -10.32
CA LEU A 138 4.93 0.66 -9.58
C LEU A 138 5.58 -0.57 -10.23
N GLN A 139 6.17 -0.43 -11.41
CA GLN A 139 6.89 -1.51 -12.08
C GLN A 139 8.31 -1.66 -11.52
N LYS A 140 8.90 -0.55 -11.03
CA LYS A 140 10.21 -0.56 -10.39
C LYS A 140 10.29 -1.60 -9.28
N ASP A 141 11.46 -2.24 -9.17
CA ASP A 141 11.79 -3.20 -8.10
C ASP A 141 10.82 -4.38 -8.02
N CYS A 142 10.36 -4.87 -9.17
CA CYS A 142 9.45 -6.04 -9.27
C CYS A 142 10.11 -7.28 -9.91
N THR A 143 11.40 -7.21 -10.18
CA THR A 143 12.19 -8.25 -10.84
C THR A 143 13.51 -8.44 -10.10
N ASP A 144 13.99 -9.67 -10.06
CA ASP A 144 15.35 -10.00 -9.63
C ASP A 144 16.38 -9.04 -10.27
N PRO A 145 17.24 -8.37 -9.48
CA PRO A 145 18.18 -7.38 -10.00
C PRO A 145 19.38 -7.98 -10.75
N ASP A 146 19.69 -9.26 -10.53
CA ASP A 146 20.83 -9.95 -11.12
C ASP A 146 20.51 -10.47 -12.53
N ASN A 147 19.29 -10.96 -12.73
CA ASN A 147 18.90 -11.62 -13.99
C ASN A 147 17.52 -11.23 -14.54
N GLY A 148 16.68 -10.54 -13.77
CA GLY A 148 15.34 -10.09 -14.19
C GLY A 148 14.32 -11.21 -14.42
N ARG A 149 14.64 -12.48 -14.13
CA ARG A 149 13.82 -13.65 -14.49
C ARG A 149 12.75 -13.99 -13.48
N VAL A 150 12.90 -13.56 -12.24
CA VAL A 150 12.01 -13.91 -11.15
C VAL A 150 11.36 -12.64 -10.60
N SER A 151 10.11 -12.74 -10.16
CA SER A 151 9.41 -11.67 -9.49
C SER A 151 10.05 -11.31 -8.16
N GLN A 152 9.90 -10.05 -7.78
CA GLN A 152 10.13 -9.56 -6.44
C GLN A 152 9.00 -8.61 -6.06
N ASN A 153 8.71 -8.47 -4.76
CA ASN A 153 7.74 -7.52 -4.23
C ASN A 153 6.30 -7.62 -4.80
N ILE A 154 5.97 -8.75 -5.44
CA ILE A 154 4.62 -9.09 -5.90
C ILE A 154 4.24 -10.41 -5.26
N ILE A 155 3.29 -10.37 -4.32
CA ILE A 155 2.78 -11.56 -3.64
C ILE A 155 1.65 -12.15 -4.47
N HIS A 156 1.79 -13.40 -4.92
CA HIS A 156 0.80 -14.14 -5.68
C HIS A 156 0.19 -15.27 -4.83
N GLN A 157 -1.15 -15.37 -4.77
CA GLN A 157 -1.85 -16.33 -3.92
C GLN A 157 -1.88 -17.75 -4.48
N PHE A 158 -1.80 -17.90 -5.80
CA PHE A 158 -1.78 -19.20 -6.47
C PHE A 158 -0.88 -19.17 -7.71
N PRO A 159 0.46 -19.09 -7.56
CA PRO A 159 1.38 -18.96 -8.71
C PRO A 159 1.47 -20.25 -9.54
N PHE A 160 0.72 -21.29 -9.16
CA PHE A 160 0.70 -22.59 -9.79
C PHE A 160 -0.31 -22.64 -10.95
N GLY A 161 0.05 -23.33 -12.03
CA GLY A 161 -0.82 -23.56 -13.18
C GLY A 161 -0.38 -22.87 -14.47
N ALA A 162 0.56 -21.93 -14.39
CA ALA A 162 1.23 -21.41 -15.58
C ALA A 162 2.33 -22.37 -16.06
N SER A 163 2.50 -22.47 -17.37
CA SER A 163 3.48 -23.30 -18.06
C SER A 163 3.97 -22.60 -19.32
N PHE A 164 4.93 -23.17 -20.05
CA PHE A 164 5.27 -22.65 -21.38
C PHE A 164 4.09 -22.71 -22.37
N SER A 165 3.18 -23.68 -22.23
CA SER A 165 2.00 -23.81 -23.08
C SER A 165 0.85 -22.87 -22.69
N GLN A 166 0.84 -22.37 -21.46
CA GLN A 166 -0.10 -21.38 -20.96
C GLN A 166 0.61 -20.46 -19.95
N PRO A 167 1.43 -19.50 -20.42
CA PRO A 167 2.29 -18.67 -19.56
C PRO A 167 1.48 -17.53 -18.93
N LYS A 168 0.32 -17.84 -18.31
CA LYS A 168 -0.61 -16.84 -17.81
C LYS A 168 -0.91 -17.07 -16.33
N LEU A 169 -0.62 -16.05 -15.53
CA LEU A 169 -0.94 -15.98 -14.12
C LEU A 169 -2.23 -15.20 -13.90
N ASN A 170 -2.99 -15.61 -12.89
CA ASN A 170 -4.26 -14.99 -12.56
C ASN A 170 -4.07 -13.67 -11.79
N ARG A 171 -5.16 -12.94 -11.62
CA ARG A 171 -5.23 -11.63 -10.96
C ARG A 171 -5.10 -11.62 -9.43
N LEU A 172 -4.91 -12.78 -8.79
CA LEU A 172 -4.81 -12.88 -7.31
C LEU A 172 -3.38 -12.59 -6.85
N TRP A 173 -2.95 -11.36 -7.09
CA TRP A 173 -1.64 -10.85 -6.70
C TRP A 173 -1.73 -9.47 -6.04
N LYS A 174 -0.72 -9.13 -5.24
CA LYS A 174 -0.57 -7.85 -4.55
C LYS A 174 0.83 -7.28 -4.74
N ARG A 175 0.96 -6.00 -5.09
CA ARG A 175 2.21 -5.25 -4.95
C ARG A 175 2.40 -4.94 -3.47
N ILE A 176 3.55 -5.35 -2.92
CA ILE A 176 3.96 -4.99 -1.55
C ILE A 176 5.10 -3.97 -1.62
N ASP A 177 5.89 -3.79 -0.56
CA ASP A 177 7.07 -2.90 -0.52
C ASP A 177 6.94 -1.52 -1.21
N PHE A 178 6.55 -0.52 -0.43
CA PHE A 178 6.41 0.88 -0.86
C PHE A 178 7.56 1.78 -0.38
N GLY A 179 8.73 1.20 -0.12
CA GLY A 179 9.97 1.92 0.21
C GLY A 179 10.38 2.91 -0.88
N ASP A 180 11.33 3.80 -0.56
CA ASP A 180 11.76 4.86 -1.48
C ASP A 180 12.61 4.33 -2.64
N LYS A 181 13.34 3.22 -2.42
CA LYS A 181 13.99 2.50 -3.54
C LYS A 181 12.97 1.75 -4.39
N SER A 182 11.94 1.19 -3.78
CA SER A 182 10.97 0.30 -4.43
C SER A 182 9.97 1.04 -5.31
N VAL A 183 9.45 2.18 -4.86
CA VAL A 183 8.42 2.96 -5.57
C VAL A 183 8.79 4.44 -5.61
N VAL A 184 8.81 5.02 -6.81
CA VAL A 184 9.12 6.44 -7.02
C VAL A 184 7.85 7.19 -7.39
N ILE A 185 7.66 8.36 -6.78
CA ILE A 185 6.55 9.28 -7.09
C ILE A 185 7.14 10.58 -7.62
N ASN A 186 6.76 10.95 -8.83
CA ASN A 186 6.93 12.30 -9.35
C ASN A 186 5.77 13.17 -8.85
N TYR A 187 5.99 13.90 -7.76
CA TYR A 187 4.92 14.68 -7.12
C TYR A 187 4.38 15.81 -7.99
N ASP A 188 5.20 16.42 -8.85
CA ASP A 188 4.74 17.48 -9.76
C ASP A 188 3.76 16.90 -10.80
N ARG A 189 4.08 15.74 -11.37
CA ARG A 189 3.20 15.01 -12.29
C ARG A 189 1.94 14.52 -11.58
N LEU A 190 2.07 14.02 -10.35
CA LEU A 190 0.95 13.57 -9.55
C LEU A 190 -0.02 14.72 -9.21
N LEU A 191 0.50 15.86 -8.73
CA LEU A 191 -0.34 17.03 -8.45
C LEU A 191 -1.02 17.54 -9.72
N SER A 192 -0.33 17.55 -10.85
CA SER A 192 -0.91 17.90 -12.15
C SER A 192 -1.99 16.91 -12.59
N TYR A 193 -1.80 15.61 -12.35
CA TYR A 193 -2.81 14.58 -12.60
C TYR A 193 -4.05 14.78 -11.73
N LEU A 194 -3.86 15.00 -10.42
CA LEU A 194 -4.95 15.24 -9.46
C LEU A 194 -5.75 16.49 -9.82
N ALA A 195 -5.10 17.57 -10.25
CA ALA A 195 -5.77 18.81 -10.65
C ALA A 195 -6.62 18.62 -11.91
N ARG A 196 -6.08 17.93 -12.93
CA ARG A 196 -6.81 17.67 -14.19
C ARG A 196 -8.02 16.74 -14.01
N ASN A 197 -7.95 15.83 -13.05
CA ASN A 197 -8.98 14.80 -12.81
C ASN A 197 -9.78 15.06 -11.51
N GLU A 198 -9.74 16.28 -10.96
CA GLU A 198 -10.29 16.57 -9.63
C GLU A 198 -11.77 16.16 -9.49
N VAL A 199 -12.62 16.57 -10.44
CA VAL A 199 -14.05 16.28 -10.42
C VAL A 199 -14.30 14.77 -10.44
N ASP A 200 -13.68 14.06 -11.38
CA ASP A 200 -13.85 12.62 -11.56
C ASP A 200 -13.36 11.81 -10.35
N ILE A 201 -12.20 12.20 -9.78
CA ILE A 201 -11.68 11.53 -8.58
C ILE A 201 -12.60 11.79 -7.37
N ARG A 202 -13.12 13.01 -7.20
CA ARG A 202 -14.02 13.35 -6.10
C ARG A 202 -15.33 12.56 -6.15
N GLU A 203 -15.90 12.38 -7.35
CA GLU A 203 -17.13 11.60 -7.55
C GLU A 203 -16.94 10.12 -7.25
N ASN A 204 -15.73 9.59 -7.50
CA ASN A 204 -15.43 8.18 -7.32
C ASN A 204 -14.86 7.83 -5.95
N LEU A 205 -14.28 8.77 -5.20
CA LEU A 205 -13.79 8.53 -3.85
C LEU A 205 -14.80 8.94 -2.77
N ARG A 206 -14.65 8.41 -1.55
CA ARG A 206 -15.44 8.90 -0.41
C ARG A 206 -15.09 10.36 -0.11
N VAL A 207 -16.03 11.09 0.48
CA VAL A 207 -15.85 12.50 0.89
C VAL A 207 -14.55 12.67 1.68
N GLY A 208 -13.80 13.72 1.37
CA GLY A 208 -12.52 14.07 2.00
C GLY A 208 -11.30 13.25 1.54
N ARG A 209 -11.47 12.17 0.76
CA ARG A 209 -10.32 11.34 0.32
C ARG A 209 -9.44 12.04 -0.70
N PHE A 210 -10.02 12.82 -1.59
CA PHE A 210 -9.26 13.62 -2.54
C PHE A 210 -8.42 14.69 -1.82
N ASP A 211 -9.02 15.42 -0.89
CA ASP A 211 -8.34 16.45 -0.10
C ASP A 211 -7.23 15.84 0.76
N MET A 212 -7.49 14.66 1.35
CA MET A 212 -6.48 13.88 2.07
C MET A 212 -5.28 13.54 1.19
N VAL A 213 -5.50 13.10 -0.05
CA VAL A 213 -4.42 12.76 -1.00
C VAL A 213 -3.61 14.02 -1.36
N LYS A 214 -4.27 15.15 -1.65
CA LYS A 214 -3.58 16.41 -1.95
C LYS A 214 -2.74 16.91 -0.77
N LEU A 215 -3.31 16.91 0.43
CA LEU A 215 -2.60 17.31 1.65
C LEU A 215 -1.46 16.35 1.99
N ALA A 216 -1.64 15.04 1.75
CA ALA A 216 -0.56 14.06 1.90
C ALA A 216 0.60 14.32 0.92
N CYS A 217 0.31 14.66 -0.34
CA CYS A 217 1.36 15.07 -1.29
C CYS A 217 2.11 16.30 -0.78
N LYS A 218 1.37 17.33 -0.32
CA LYS A 218 1.95 18.54 0.26
C LYS A 218 2.87 18.23 1.45
N TYR A 219 2.41 17.38 2.37
CA TYR A 219 3.22 16.93 3.51
C TYR A 219 4.50 16.22 3.08
N LEU A 220 4.44 15.36 2.07
CA LEU A 220 5.62 14.62 1.59
C LEU A 220 6.62 15.49 0.86
N MET A 221 6.17 16.59 0.23
CA MET A 221 7.03 17.55 -0.45
C MET A 221 7.66 18.58 0.49
N TYR A 222 6.88 19.12 1.42
CA TYR A 222 7.30 20.27 2.25
C TYR A 222 7.59 19.90 3.71
N GLY A 223 7.13 18.73 4.18
CA GLY A 223 7.37 18.24 5.53
C GLY A 223 6.92 19.23 6.60
N GLU A 224 7.87 19.64 7.44
CA GLU A 224 7.66 20.57 8.56
C GLU A 224 7.33 22.01 8.12
N GLN A 225 7.51 22.34 6.83
CA GLN A 225 7.16 23.65 6.27
C GLN A 225 5.68 23.75 5.87
N MET A 226 4.90 22.67 6.04
CA MET A 226 3.46 22.67 5.78
C MET A 226 2.72 23.57 6.79
N ASP A 227 1.68 24.26 6.32
CA ASP A 227 0.88 25.12 7.19
C ASP A 227 0.25 24.31 8.34
N PRO A 228 0.29 24.79 9.60
CA PRO A 228 -0.22 24.05 10.74
C PRO A 228 -1.72 23.70 10.66
N ARG A 229 -2.54 24.55 10.04
CA ARG A 229 -3.97 24.29 9.85
C ARG A 229 -4.18 23.17 8.85
N GLU A 230 -3.45 23.19 7.73
CA GLU A 230 -3.46 22.11 6.74
C GLU A 230 -2.98 20.78 7.33
N LEU A 231 -1.96 20.80 8.19
CA LEU A 231 -1.48 19.61 8.90
C LEU A 231 -2.55 19.07 9.86
N GLY A 232 -3.26 19.96 10.56
CA GLY A 232 -4.42 19.60 11.40
C GLY A 232 -5.53 18.94 10.59
N GLU A 233 -5.85 19.50 9.41
CA GLU A 233 -6.84 18.93 8.50
C GLU A 233 -6.43 17.56 7.96
N LEU A 234 -5.18 17.41 7.50
CA LEU A 234 -4.62 16.12 7.09
C LEU A 234 -4.75 15.08 8.21
N THR A 235 -4.47 15.48 9.45
CA THR A 235 -4.55 14.60 10.63
C THR A 235 -5.96 14.05 10.83
N VAL A 236 -6.99 14.90 10.70
CA VAL A 236 -8.40 14.49 10.82
C VAL A 236 -8.79 13.57 9.67
N LEU A 237 -8.47 13.93 8.43
CA LEU A 237 -8.83 13.13 7.26
C LEU A 237 -8.18 11.75 7.25
N VAL A 238 -6.91 11.66 7.70
CA VAL A 238 -6.20 10.39 7.87
C VAL A 238 -6.80 9.56 9.00
N ARG A 239 -7.21 10.18 10.11
CA ARG A 239 -7.94 9.47 11.18
C ARG A 239 -9.20 8.81 10.64
N ASP A 240 -10.00 9.56 9.88
CA ASP A 240 -11.25 9.08 9.27
C ASP A 240 -10.99 7.99 8.23
N TYR A 241 -9.87 8.06 7.51
CA TYR A 241 -9.41 6.98 6.64
C TYR A 241 -9.14 5.69 7.39
N ARG A 242 -8.37 5.79 8.47
CA ARG A 242 -7.96 4.63 9.27
C ARG A 242 -9.15 4.01 9.99
N LEU A 243 -10.03 4.82 10.58
CA LEU A 243 -11.28 4.35 11.20
C LEU A 243 -12.16 3.60 10.20
N SER A 244 -12.41 4.20 9.04
CA SER A 244 -13.22 3.57 7.98
C SER A 244 -12.60 2.27 7.48
N THR A 245 -11.27 2.20 7.39
CA THR A 245 -10.56 1.02 6.88
C THR A 245 -10.55 -0.11 7.89
N LEU A 246 -10.19 0.18 9.14
CA LEU A 246 -10.18 -0.80 10.23
C LEU A 246 -11.60 -1.30 10.54
N SER A 247 -12.62 -0.45 10.41
CA SER A 247 -14.02 -0.86 10.49
C SER A 247 -14.42 -1.86 9.42
N HIS A 248 -13.97 -1.66 8.18
CA HIS A 248 -14.24 -2.59 7.11
C HIS A 248 -13.54 -3.95 7.31
N LEU A 249 -12.31 -3.95 7.83
CA LEU A 249 -11.54 -5.18 8.08
C LEU A 249 -12.01 -5.94 9.33
N ASN A 250 -12.53 -5.22 10.33
CA ASN A 250 -13.09 -5.79 11.55
C ASN A 250 -14.56 -6.18 11.32
N THR A 251 -14.79 -7.29 10.62
CA THR A 251 -16.11 -7.78 10.18
C THR A 251 -17.12 -8.06 11.32
N ARG A 252 -16.71 -7.93 12.59
CA ARG A 252 -17.61 -7.76 13.74
C ARG A 252 -17.24 -6.49 14.54
N GLY A 253 -18.02 -5.42 14.31
CA GLY A 253 -18.18 -4.26 15.19
C GLY A 253 -17.06 -3.21 15.11
N VAL A 254 -17.34 -2.05 14.50
CA VAL A 254 -16.76 -0.77 14.97
C VAL A 254 -17.94 0.10 15.33
N GLU A 255 -18.66 -0.34 16.35
CA GLU A 255 -19.72 0.44 16.98
C GLU A 255 -19.23 0.80 18.38
N GLY A 256 -18.91 2.08 18.57
CA GLY A 256 -18.75 2.69 19.89
C GLY A 256 -17.39 2.49 20.59
N ALA A 257 -16.34 3.12 20.08
CA ALA A 257 -15.24 3.54 20.98
C ALA A 257 -15.57 4.96 21.49
N GLN A 258 -16.27 5.03 22.63
CA GLN A 258 -16.38 6.26 23.42
C GLN A 258 -15.08 6.53 24.19
N GLU A 259 -14.81 7.83 24.33
CA GLU A 259 -13.84 8.51 25.19
C GLU A 259 -12.35 8.52 24.78
N VAL A 260 -12.00 9.61 24.09
CA VAL A 260 -10.72 10.30 24.24
C VAL A 260 -10.66 10.86 25.67
N LYS A 261 -9.76 10.36 26.51
CA LYS A 261 -9.28 11.13 27.66
C LYS A 261 -8.02 11.88 27.25
N LEU A 262 -8.16 13.20 27.14
CA LEU A 262 -7.04 14.12 27.15
C LEU A 262 -6.59 14.27 28.61
N LEU A 263 -5.39 13.79 28.91
CA LEU A 263 -4.52 14.38 29.92
C LEU A 263 -3.20 14.71 29.21
#